data_AF-A0A1F4Y8H4-F1
#
_entry.id   AF-A0A1F4Y8H4-F1
#
_cell.length_a   1.000
_cell.length_b   1.000
_cell.length_c   1.000
_cell.angle_alpha   90.00
_cell.angle_beta   90.00
_cell.angle_gamma   90.00
#
_symmetry.space_group_name_H-M   'P 1'
#
loop_
_entity.id
_entity.type
_entity.pdbx_description
1 polymer ?
#
loop_
_entity_poly.entity_id
_entity_poly.type
_entity_poly.pdbx_seq_one_letter_code
_entity_poly.pdbx_strand_id
1 'polypeptide(L)'
;MSKSERLIFILSLLRSSKYLRAKDLALKCGVSERTIYRDIISISGINIPIYYENGYRLLNQEFMPPVNFTSSEANFLVTLLLPRVKYHRKNAHRIAERILDKLEACRTPEQPVNAAW
;
A
#
# COMPACT_ATOMS: atom_id res chain seq x y z
N MET A 1 -17.54 -26.89 4.84
CA MET A 1 -16.55 -26.18 4.01
C MET A 1 -15.17 -26.75 4.29
N SER A 2 -14.47 -27.24 3.26
CA SER A 2 -13.11 -27.76 3.42
C SER A 2 -12.12 -26.64 3.76
N LYS A 3 -10.94 -26.96 4.31
CA LYS A 3 -9.93 -25.93 4.64
C LYS A 3 -9.52 -25.16 3.38
N SER A 4 -9.22 -25.86 2.29
CA SER A 4 -8.74 -25.25 1.05
C SER A 4 -9.78 -24.31 0.42
N GLU A 5 -11.04 -24.73 0.33
CA GLU A 5 -12.14 -23.86 -0.09
C GLU A 5 -12.21 -22.60 0.78
N ARG A 6 -12.02 -22.75 2.09
CA ARG A 6 -12.08 -21.64 3.04
C ARG A 6 -10.97 -20.62 2.86
N LEU A 7 -9.74 -21.06 2.64
CA LEU A 7 -8.64 -20.13 2.38
C LEU A 7 -8.89 -19.35 1.08
N ILE A 8 -9.33 -20.02 0.02
CA ILE A 8 -9.66 -19.38 -1.27
C ILE A 8 -10.81 -18.38 -1.10
N PHE A 9 -11.85 -18.75 -0.35
CA PHE A 9 -12.99 -17.88 -0.10
C PHE A 9 -12.62 -16.66 0.74
N ILE A 10 -11.84 -16.83 1.81
CA ILE A 10 -11.31 -15.71 2.62
C ILE A 10 -10.51 -14.75 1.74
N LEU A 11 -9.63 -15.26 0.87
CA LEU A 11 -8.86 -14.43 -0.06
C LEU A 11 -9.77 -13.63 -1.02
N SER A 12 -10.82 -14.25 -1.56
CA SER A 12 -11.79 -13.58 -2.42
C SER A 12 -12.54 -12.46 -1.68
N LEU A 13 -12.95 -12.71 -0.43
CA LEU A 13 -13.60 -11.72 0.43
C LEU A 13 -12.67 -10.54 0.73
N LEU A 14 -11.39 -10.80 1.02
CA LEU A 14 -10.40 -9.77 1.29
C LEU A 14 -9.99 -8.96 0.05
N ARG A 15 -10.11 -9.52 -1.17
CA ARG A 15 -9.87 -8.78 -2.42
C ARG A 15 -11.00 -7.81 -2.77
N SER A 16 -12.24 -8.18 -2.48
CA SER A 16 -13.44 -7.42 -2.83
C SER A 16 -13.82 -6.35 -1.80
N SER A 17 -13.24 -6.41 -0.60
CA SER A 17 -13.59 -5.54 0.54
C SER A 17 -12.40 -4.71 1.00
N LYS A 18 -12.63 -3.48 1.48
CA LYS A 18 -11.54 -2.65 2.06
C LYS A 18 -10.99 -3.23 3.37
N TYR A 19 -11.87 -3.70 4.26
CA TYR A 19 -11.53 -4.25 5.58
C TYR A 19 -12.62 -5.24 6.03
N LEU A 20 -12.24 -6.38 6.62
CA LEU A 20 -13.18 -7.36 7.20
C LEU A 20 -12.70 -7.84 8.57
N ARG A 21 -13.55 -7.82 9.60
CA ARG A 21 -13.15 -8.33 10.93
C ARG A 21 -13.18 -9.86 10.97
N ALA A 22 -12.50 -10.45 11.95
CA ALA A 22 -12.50 -11.89 12.18
C ALA A 22 -13.93 -12.45 12.31
N LYS A 23 -14.78 -11.75 13.08
CA LYS A 23 -16.21 -12.09 13.24
C LYS A 23 -16.98 -12.14 11.91
N ASP A 24 -16.69 -11.23 10.97
CA ASP A 24 -17.41 -11.13 9.70
C ASP A 24 -17.00 -12.28 8.77
N LEU A 25 -15.70 -12.59 8.75
CA LEU A 25 -15.15 -13.75 8.03
C LEU A 25 -15.67 -15.07 8.63
N ALA A 26 -15.75 -15.16 9.95
CA ALA A 26 -16.27 -16.31 10.68
C ALA A 26 -17.75 -16.58 10.31
N LEU A 27 -18.58 -15.54 10.33
CA LEU A 27 -19.99 -15.62 9.90
C LEU A 27 -20.11 -16.04 8.44
N LYS A 28 -19.36 -15.42 7.53
CA LYS A 28 -19.40 -15.75 6.08
C LYS A 28 -18.92 -17.16 5.76
N CYS A 29 -17.94 -17.68 6.52
CA CYS A 29 -17.39 -19.01 6.32
C CYS A 29 -18.10 -20.10 7.14
N GLY A 30 -19.00 -19.74 8.06
CA GLY A 30 -19.67 -20.67 8.98
C GLY A 30 -18.72 -21.36 9.95
N VAL A 31 -17.70 -20.65 10.47
CA VAL A 31 -16.70 -21.19 11.41
C VAL A 31 -16.48 -20.25 12.59
N SER A 32 -15.72 -20.69 13.60
CA SER A 32 -15.32 -19.83 14.72
C SER A 32 -14.25 -18.80 14.34
N GLU A 33 -14.16 -17.69 15.09
CA GLU A 33 -13.07 -16.72 14.94
C GLU A 33 -11.68 -17.36 15.13
N ARG A 34 -11.55 -18.32 16.05
CA ARG A 34 -10.29 -19.08 16.25
C ARG A 34 -9.85 -19.81 14.98
N THR A 35 -10.80 -20.33 14.21
CA THR A 35 -10.53 -20.96 12.91
C THR A 35 -10.02 -19.91 11.93
N ILE A 36 -10.67 -18.74 11.86
CA ILE A 36 -10.22 -17.63 11.02
C ILE A 36 -8.80 -17.18 11.38
N TYR A 37 -8.47 -17.01 12.66
CA TYR A 37 -7.11 -16.64 13.09
C TYR A 37 -6.06 -17.63 12.56
N ARG A 38 -6.33 -18.93 12.65
CA ARG A 38 -5.44 -19.97 12.10
C ARG A 38 -5.38 -19.97 10.57
N ASP A 39 -6.48 -19.67 9.91
CA ASP A 39 -6.53 -19.57 8.45
C ASP A 39 -5.74 -18.37 7.96
N ILE A 40 -5.83 -17.21 8.63
CA ILE A 40 -5.03 -16.02 8.33
C ILE A 40 -3.53 -16.32 8.48
N ILE A 41 -3.12 -17.02 9.55
CA ILE A 41 -1.73 -17.48 9.71
C ILE A 41 -1.34 -18.43 8.57
N SER A 42 -2.21 -19.36 8.19
CA SER A 42 -1.96 -20.29 7.09
C SER A 42 -1.77 -19.56 5.76
N ILE A 43 -2.56 -18.52 5.49
CA ILE A 43 -2.46 -17.71 4.27
C ILE A 43 -1.17 -16.88 4.29
N SER A 44 -0.84 -16.26 5.41
CA SER A 44 0.40 -15.48 5.57
C SER A 44 1.65 -16.34 5.37
N GLY A 45 1.61 -17.62 5.74
CA GLY A 45 2.69 -18.57 5.53
C GLY A 45 3.01 -18.89 4.06
N ILE A 46 2.12 -18.53 3.12
CA ILE A 46 2.30 -18.73 1.67
C ILE A 46 2.69 -17.40 0.98
N ASN A 47 3.37 -16.50 1.72
CA ASN A 47 3.78 -15.18 1.23
C ASN A 47 2.64 -14.30 0.71
N ILE A 48 1.41 -14.52 1.19
CA ILE A 48 0.30 -13.61 0.89
C ILE A 48 0.22 -12.57 2.01
N PRO A 49 0.53 -11.30 1.72
CA PRO A 49 0.61 -10.27 2.75
C PRO A 49 -0.79 -9.82 3.20
N ILE A 50 -1.22 -10.35 4.35
CA ILE A 50 -2.43 -9.93 5.05
C ILE A 50 -2.04 -8.99 6.19
N TYR A 51 -2.73 -7.85 6.28
CA TYR A 51 -2.56 -6.87 7.33
C TYR A 51 -3.83 -6.75 8.16
N TYR A 52 -3.67 -6.29 9.41
CA TYR A 52 -4.78 -5.96 10.29
C TYR A 52 -4.75 -4.47 10.63
N GLU A 53 -5.76 -3.74 10.17
CA GLU A 53 -5.99 -2.33 10.50
C GLU A 53 -7.51 -2.14 10.60
N ASN A 54 -8.06 -2.15 11.82
CA ASN A 54 -9.52 -2.18 12.09
C ASN A 54 -10.29 -3.38 11.50
N GLY A 55 -9.56 -4.32 10.89
CA GLY A 55 -10.03 -5.49 10.16
C GLY A 55 -8.90 -6.04 9.28
N TYR A 56 -9.04 -7.27 8.82
CA TYR A 56 -8.15 -7.88 7.85
C TYR A 56 -8.32 -7.27 6.47
N ARG A 57 -7.19 -7.08 5.79
CA ARG A 57 -7.14 -6.71 4.37
C ARG A 57 -5.93 -7.36 3.70
N LEU A 58 -6.05 -7.56 2.39
CA LEU A 58 -4.87 -7.82 1.58
C LEU A 58 -4.13 -6.49 1.32
N LEU A 59 -2.81 -6.58 1.22
CA LEU A 59 -2.03 -5.52 0.60
C LEU A 59 -2.35 -5.52 -0.89
N ASN A 60 -3.37 -4.76 -1.28
CA ASN A 60 -3.50 -4.36 -2.67
C ASN A 60 -2.26 -3.53 -3.00
N GLN A 61 -1.64 -3.84 -4.14
CA GLN A 61 -0.45 -3.19 -4.70
C GLN A 61 -0.75 -1.73 -5.12
N GLU A 62 -1.24 -0.91 -4.19
CA GLU A 62 -1.33 0.55 -4.33
C GLU A 62 0.06 1.21 -4.26
N PHE A 63 1.12 0.41 -4.17
CA PHE A 63 2.51 0.85 -4.13
C PHE A 63 3.25 0.28 -5.33
N MET A 64 3.97 1.15 -6.03
CA MET A 64 4.99 0.71 -6.96
C MET A 64 6.10 -0.01 -6.17
N PRO A 65 6.73 -1.05 -6.75
CA PRO A 65 7.99 -1.54 -6.21
C PRO A 65 9.01 -0.39 -6.10
N PRO A 66 10.06 -0.52 -5.29
CA PRO A 66 11.06 0.53 -5.15
C PRO A 66 11.64 0.88 -6.53
N VAL A 67 11.53 2.15 -6.93
CA VAL A 67 12.10 2.66 -8.18
C VAL A 67 13.17 3.68 -7.83
N ASN A 68 14.34 3.54 -8.45
CA ASN A 68 15.39 4.55 -8.37
C ASN A 68 15.18 5.57 -9.48
N PHE A 69 15.05 6.83 -9.12
CA PHE A 69 15.06 7.94 -10.08
C PHE A 69 16.45 8.57 -10.14
N THR A 70 16.89 8.94 -11.33
CA THR A 70 18.05 9.84 -11.50
C THR A 70 17.68 11.26 -11.08
N SER A 71 18.70 12.09 -10.74
CA SER A 71 18.47 13.50 -10.40
C SER A 71 17.75 14.27 -11.51
N SER A 72 18.03 13.94 -12.78
CA SER A 72 17.37 14.54 -13.94
C SER A 72 15.89 14.16 -14.04
N GLU A 73 15.56 12.88 -13.84
CA GLU A 73 14.16 12.41 -13.84
C GLU A 73 13.37 13.02 -12.69
N ALA A 74 13.95 13.09 -11.48
CA ALA A 74 13.32 13.72 -10.33
C ALA A 74 13.02 15.21 -10.58
N ASN A 75 14.00 15.97 -11.11
CA ASN A 75 13.82 17.38 -11.45
C ASN A 75 12.77 17.61 -12.54
N PHE A 76 12.73 16.72 -13.54
CA PHE A 76 11.71 16.76 -14.59
C PHE A 76 10.31 16.56 -14.00
N LEU A 77 10.14 15.58 -13.11
CA LEU A 77 8.87 15.32 -12.42
C LEU A 77 8.42 16.50 -11.56
N VAL A 78 9.33 17.13 -10.81
CA VAL A 78 9.02 18.33 -10.01
C VAL A 78 8.51 19.46 -10.91
N THR A 79 9.22 19.76 -12.00
CA THR A 79 8.85 20.81 -12.95
C THR A 79 7.47 20.57 -13.56
N LEU A 80 7.14 19.31 -13.87
CA LEU A 80 5.85 18.92 -14.43
C LEU A 80 4.69 19.03 -13.42
N LEU A 81 4.96 18.78 -12.13
CA LEU A 81 3.94 18.68 -11.09
C LEU A 81 3.60 20.02 -10.43
N LEU A 82 4.55 20.95 -10.33
CA LEU A 82 4.35 22.27 -9.70
C LEU A 82 3.12 23.06 -10.24
N PRO A 83 2.85 23.14 -11.56
CA PRO A 83 1.67 23.83 -12.07
C PRO A 83 0.35 23.15 -11.66
N ARG A 84 0.35 21.83 -11.47
CA ARG A 84 -0.85 21.06 -11.08
C ARG A 84 -1.25 21.34 -9.64
N VAL A 85 -0.29 21.66 -8.77
CA VAL A 85 -0.56 22.14 -7.43
C VAL A 85 -1.20 23.54 -7.50
N LYS A 86 -0.69 24.44 -8.33
CA LYS A 86 -1.19 25.83 -8.37
C LYS A 86 -2.55 26.03 -9.03
N TYR A 87 -2.90 25.24 -10.06
CA TYR A 87 -4.02 25.59 -10.96
C TYR A 87 -5.22 24.61 -10.97
N HIS A 88 -5.14 23.40 -10.38
CA HIS A 88 -6.23 22.40 -10.52
C HIS A 88 -7.14 22.24 -9.29
N ARG A 89 -8.46 22.31 -9.51
CA ARG A 89 -9.51 22.11 -8.49
C ARG A 89 -9.79 20.60 -8.26
N LYS A 90 -9.30 20.10 -7.13
CA LYS A 90 -9.96 19.11 -6.23
C LYS A 90 -9.67 17.60 -6.33
N ASN A 91 -8.78 17.09 -7.19
CA ASN A 91 -8.22 15.73 -7.01
C ASN A 91 -6.75 15.59 -7.43
N ALA A 92 -6.40 16.11 -8.61
CA ALA A 92 -5.02 16.07 -9.11
C ALA A 92 -4.04 16.84 -8.22
N HIS A 93 -4.51 17.89 -7.54
CA HIS A 93 -3.74 18.73 -6.63
C HIS A 93 -3.15 17.91 -5.46
N ARG A 94 -3.99 17.19 -4.70
CA ARG A 94 -3.54 16.43 -3.51
C ARG A 94 -2.58 15.30 -3.86
N ILE A 95 -2.72 14.71 -5.05
CA ILE A 95 -1.80 13.67 -5.52
C ILE A 95 -0.46 14.29 -5.94
N ALA A 96 -0.50 15.42 -6.65
CA ALA A 96 0.71 16.14 -7.03
C ALA A 96 1.51 16.62 -5.81
N GLU A 97 0.85 17.16 -4.79
CA GLU A 97 1.48 17.52 -3.51
C GLU A 97 2.18 16.31 -2.86
N ARG A 98 1.46 15.19 -2.70
CA ARG A 98 2.05 13.97 -2.11
C ARG A 98 3.23 13.41 -2.90
N ILE A 99 3.29 13.62 -4.21
CA ILE A 99 4.43 13.19 -5.03
C ILE A 99 5.60 14.15 -4.85
N LEU A 100 5.34 15.46 -4.83
CA LEU A 100 6.37 16.48 -4.59
C LEU A 100 6.99 16.30 -3.21
N ASP A 101 6.19 16.11 -2.15
CA ASP A 101 6.70 15.84 -0.79
C ASP A 101 7.66 14.65 -0.76
N LYS A 102 7.34 13.58 -1.49
CA LYS A 102 8.18 12.39 -1.60
C LYS A 102 9.47 12.64 -2.38
N LEU A 103 9.39 13.43 -3.46
CA LEU A 103 10.57 13.77 -4.26
C LEU A 103 11.50 14.73 -3.52
N GLU A 104 10.94 15.70 -2.79
CA GLU A 104 11.69 16.65 -1.94
C GLU A 104 12.37 15.93 -0.77
N ALA A 105 11.70 14.96 -0.13
CA ALA A 105 12.30 14.15 0.93
C ALA A 105 13.49 13.29 0.44
N CYS A 106 13.52 12.93 -0.84
CA CYS A 106 14.63 12.19 -1.45
C CYS A 106 15.77 13.09 -1.95
N ARG A 107 15.55 14.41 -2.02
CA ARG A 107 16.59 15.36 -2.39
C ARG A 107 17.49 15.54 -1.16
N THR A 108 18.62 14.85 -1.13
CA THR A 108 19.68 15.12 -0.16
C THR A 108 19.95 16.63 -0.14
N PRO A 109 20.12 17.26 1.04
CA PRO A 109 20.75 18.57 1.06
C PRO A 109 22.07 18.40 0.32
N GLU A 110 22.32 19.26 -0.66
CA GLU A 110 23.53 19.27 -1.46
C GLU A 110 24.71 18.93 -0.55
N GLN A 111 25.34 17.77 -0.75
CA GLN A 111 26.62 17.54 -0.11
C GLN A 111 27.51 18.71 -0.56
N PRO A 112 28.05 19.52 0.36
CA PRO A 112 28.87 20.65 -0.05
C PRO A 112 30.00 20.08 -0.91
N VAL A 113 30.08 20.58 -2.14
CA VAL A 113 31.11 20.21 -3.14
C VAL A 113 32.53 20.58 -2.70
N ASN A 114 32.72 21.00 -1.44
CA ASN A 114 34.01 21.26 -0.84
C ASN A 114 34.07 20.73 0.60
N ALA A 115 34.49 19.48 0.75
CA ALA A 115 35.27 19.06 1.90
C ALA A 115 36.56 18.43 1.35
N ALA A 116 37.44 19.29 0.86
CA ALA A 116 38.84 18.97 0.71
C ALA A 116 39.44 18.82 2.11
N TRP A 117 39.79 17.59 2.49
CA TRP A 117 40.89 17.25 3.41
C TRP A 117 41.38 15.83 3.06
#